data_AF-A0A498SYE5-F1
#
_entry.id   AF-A0A498SYE5-F1
#
_cell.length_a   1.000
_cell.length_b   1.000
_cell.length_c   1.000
_cell.angle_alpha   90.00
_cell.angle_beta   90.00
_cell.angle_gamma   90.00
#
_symmetry.space_group_name_H-M   'P 1'
#
loop_
_entity.id
_entity.type
_entity.pdbx_description
1 polymer ?
#
loop_
_entity_poly.entity_id
_entity_poly.type
_entity_poly.pdbx_seq_one_letter_code
_entity_poly.pdbx_strand_id
1 'polypeptide(L)'
;MDGCIKDLAKLIDSTVNALLITTYCRLTDQNQTHINQCLDAHPIFHKYLPQILDAWGRPSAGIYSSGPFFWLGDYDQCQSISRMITTNQSVQYCRANIRVEANGMKQHQTAVFYGMCLPIRCNERSINNIFPVLFSFLESTFGILISNKSTVECFKQKDSFFNELNIQQWISLGIFAFLVLLVLCGTLIDIYRKRRNRKYSVNKESSESCGHMTIRPMTNVSSQISSICTPYVQDDVHSFIYSDAPSQALTYKSVSAVRRTLKKSSCAINSILAFSICSTYHYLTRSRNRHLNSLHGVRVLSAFWVVIGHTHLFSLEYVGNVRQLWYSLKANEKLSQIIFNSSLSVDSFLLISATVLAYKVHLRLLKQKQRRSKQAALSPCGWLIIWSHRFMRLMPAYLITFFIIYFIFQHIGDGPMWSQQNG
;
A
#
# COMPACT_ATOMS: atom_id res chain seq x y z
N MET A 1 31.45 -23.08 21.28
CA MET A 1 31.87 -21.78 20.71
C MET A 1 32.89 -21.95 19.58
N ASP A 2 33.69 -23.00 19.59
CA ASP A 2 34.84 -23.16 18.69
C ASP A 2 34.50 -23.39 17.21
N GLY A 3 33.34 -23.95 16.88
CA GLY A 3 32.97 -24.25 15.49
C GLY A 3 32.72 -22.99 14.64
N CYS A 4 31.88 -22.06 15.13
CA CYS A 4 31.59 -20.80 14.44
C CYS A 4 32.86 -19.93 14.31
N ILE A 5 33.67 -19.84 15.38
CA ILE A 5 34.92 -19.08 15.35
C ILE A 5 35.91 -19.67 14.35
N LYS A 6 36.05 -21.01 14.29
CA LYS A 6 36.90 -21.68 13.30
C LYS A 6 36.42 -21.44 11.87
N ASP A 7 35.10 -21.51 11.63
CA ASP A 7 34.54 -21.31 10.29
C ASP A 7 34.61 -19.83 9.86
N LEU A 8 34.38 -18.89 10.78
CA LEU A 8 34.56 -17.45 10.55
C LEU A 8 36.04 -17.08 10.36
N ALA A 9 36.94 -17.64 11.16
CA ALA A 9 38.38 -17.42 11.02
C ALA A 9 38.88 -17.96 9.68
N LYS A 10 38.40 -19.13 9.23
CA LYS A 10 38.68 -19.64 7.88
C LYS A 10 38.15 -18.72 6.79
N LEU A 11 36.97 -18.13 6.97
CA LEU A 11 36.41 -17.15 6.03
C LEU A 11 37.31 -15.90 5.93
N ILE A 12 37.69 -15.32 7.07
CA ILE A 12 38.57 -14.14 7.14
C ILE A 12 39.97 -14.47 6.61
N ASP A 13 40.56 -15.58 7.02
CA ASP A 13 41.88 -16.02 6.60
C ASP A 13 41.91 -16.29 5.08
N SER A 14 40.92 -17.01 4.56
CA SER A 14 40.79 -17.24 3.11
C SER A 14 40.63 -15.95 2.31
N THR A 15 40.08 -14.88 2.88
CA THR A 15 39.85 -13.61 2.16
C THR A 15 41.05 -12.71 2.21
N VAL A 16 41.67 -12.58 3.38
CA VAL A 16 42.93 -11.87 3.56
C VAL A 16 44.01 -12.54 2.72
N ASN A 17 44.10 -13.87 2.73
CA ASN A 17 45.07 -14.61 1.92
C ASN A 17 44.76 -14.48 0.42
N ALA A 18 43.50 -14.62 -0.02
CA ALA A 18 43.17 -14.40 -1.43
C ALA A 18 43.53 -12.97 -1.90
N LEU A 19 43.22 -11.95 -1.10
CA LEU A 19 43.56 -10.57 -1.43
C LEU A 19 45.07 -10.34 -1.43
N LEU A 20 45.77 -10.74 -0.37
CA LEU A 20 47.22 -10.55 -0.26
C LEU A 20 47.98 -11.32 -1.34
N ILE A 21 47.61 -12.57 -1.60
CA ILE A 21 48.26 -13.42 -2.61
C ILE A 21 47.97 -12.87 -4.01
N THR A 22 46.72 -12.52 -4.35
CA THR A 22 46.41 -11.94 -5.66
C THR A 22 47.11 -10.59 -5.88
N THR A 23 47.18 -9.74 -4.85
CA THR A 23 47.87 -8.45 -4.93
C THR A 23 49.38 -8.65 -5.05
N TYR A 24 49.97 -9.56 -4.28
CA TYR A 24 51.39 -9.91 -4.33
C TYR A 24 51.78 -10.51 -5.69
N CYS A 25 51.03 -11.48 -6.20
CA CYS A 25 51.27 -12.09 -7.50
C CYS A 25 51.15 -11.08 -8.65
N ARG A 26 50.22 -10.12 -8.55
CA ARG A 26 50.07 -9.05 -9.55
C ARG A 26 51.18 -8.00 -9.47
N LEU A 27 51.70 -7.71 -8.27
CA LEU A 27 52.82 -6.79 -8.06
C LEU A 27 54.17 -7.42 -8.46
N THR A 28 54.28 -8.74 -8.49
CA THR A 28 55.52 -9.47 -8.81
C THR A 28 55.60 -9.96 -10.26
N ASP A 29 54.67 -9.53 -11.13
CA ASP A 29 54.67 -9.78 -12.58
C ASP A 29 54.81 -11.27 -12.98
N GLN A 30 54.28 -12.18 -12.15
CA GLN A 30 54.25 -13.60 -12.48
C GLN A 30 53.15 -13.90 -13.51
N ASN A 31 53.52 -14.61 -14.58
CA ASN A 31 52.64 -14.97 -15.70
C ASN A 31 51.31 -15.61 -15.24
N GLN A 32 50.23 -15.34 -15.99
CA GLN A 32 48.84 -15.75 -15.72
C GLN A 32 48.62 -17.23 -15.37
N THR A 33 49.53 -18.13 -15.74
CA THR A 33 49.48 -19.57 -15.42
C THR A 33 49.74 -19.89 -13.95
N HIS A 34 50.52 -19.07 -13.21
CA HIS A 34 50.78 -19.26 -11.78
C HIS A 34 49.65 -18.75 -10.88
N ILE A 35 48.79 -17.86 -11.37
CA ILE A 35 47.67 -17.30 -10.60
C ILE A 35 46.66 -18.39 -10.24
N ASN A 36 46.40 -19.35 -11.14
CA ASN A 36 45.50 -20.47 -10.87
C ASN A 36 46.06 -21.43 -9.80
N GLN A 37 47.38 -21.70 -9.81
CA GLN A 37 48.02 -22.51 -8.78
C GLN A 37 48.02 -21.85 -7.39
N CYS A 38 48.03 -20.51 -7.33
CA CYS A 38 47.93 -19.77 -6.07
C CYS A 38 46.53 -19.78 -5.44
N LEU A 39 45.47 -20.03 -6.22
CA LEU A 39 44.08 -20.06 -5.74
C LEU A 39 43.65 -21.46 -5.27
N ASP A 40 44.33 -22.53 -5.70
CA ASP A 40 43.94 -23.93 -5.48
C ASP A 40 44.22 -24.48 -4.06
N ALA A 41 44.78 -23.68 -3.14
CA ALA A 41 45.20 -24.17 -1.82
C ALA A 41 44.08 -24.33 -0.76
N HIS A 42 42.85 -23.86 -0.99
CA HIS A 42 41.76 -23.95 0.00
C HIS A 42 40.42 -24.44 -0.59
N PRO A 43 39.94 -25.64 -0.18
CA PRO A 43 38.84 -26.30 -0.88
C PRO A 43 37.46 -25.82 -0.38
N ILE A 44 36.53 -25.74 -1.33
CA ILE A 44 35.05 -25.68 -1.19
C ILE A 44 34.45 -24.29 -0.93
N PHE A 45 34.99 -23.44 -0.04
CA PHE A 45 34.43 -22.09 0.14
C PHE A 45 34.63 -21.20 -1.09
N HIS A 46 35.67 -21.43 -1.89
CA HIS A 46 36.15 -20.51 -2.93
C HIS A 46 35.12 -20.12 -4.00
N LYS A 47 34.16 -21.00 -4.35
CA LYS A 47 33.17 -20.70 -5.41
C LYS A 47 32.14 -19.66 -4.96
N TYR A 48 31.66 -19.76 -3.71
CA TYR A 48 30.62 -18.88 -3.17
C TYR A 48 31.19 -17.82 -2.21
N LEU A 49 32.46 -17.93 -1.80
CA LEU A 49 33.14 -17.00 -0.91
C LEU A 49 33.05 -15.53 -1.38
N PRO A 50 33.34 -15.20 -2.65
CA PRO A 50 33.19 -13.82 -3.13
C PRO A 50 31.76 -13.31 -2.99
N GLN A 51 30.77 -14.17 -3.29
CA GLN A 51 29.36 -13.82 -3.20
C GLN A 51 28.89 -13.64 -1.74
N ILE A 52 29.44 -14.43 -0.80
CA ILE A 52 29.14 -14.32 0.63
C ILE A 52 29.66 -12.98 1.17
N LEU A 53 30.87 -12.58 0.79
CA LEU A 53 31.47 -11.31 1.26
C LEU A 53 30.84 -10.11 0.60
N ASP A 54 30.48 -10.22 -0.67
CA ASP A 54 29.78 -9.17 -1.39
C ASP A 54 28.40 -8.90 -0.79
N ALA A 55 27.77 -9.93 -0.18
CA ALA A 55 26.53 -9.79 0.57
C ALA A 55 26.70 -9.08 1.94
N TRP A 56 27.90 -8.82 2.43
CA TRP A 56 28.10 -8.11 3.69
C TRP A 56 27.86 -6.61 3.55
N GLY A 57 27.39 -5.99 4.64
CA GLY A 57 27.25 -4.54 4.72
C GLY A 57 28.59 -3.83 4.53
N ARG A 58 28.64 -2.85 3.63
CA ARG A 58 29.82 -2.00 3.43
C ARG A 58 29.60 -0.67 4.15
N PRO A 59 30.47 -0.29 5.10
CA PRO A 59 30.42 1.04 5.69
C PRO A 59 30.57 2.11 4.62
N SER A 60 29.58 2.98 4.51
CA SER A 60 29.66 4.12 3.61
C SER A 60 30.61 5.19 4.17
N ALA A 61 31.17 6.01 3.28
CA ALA A 61 31.97 7.15 3.69
C ALA A 61 31.13 8.12 4.55
N GLY A 62 31.78 8.81 5.51
CA GLY A 62 31.13 9.85 6.31
C GLY A 62 30.64 9.43 7.70
N ILE A 63 31.25 8.41 8.32
CA ILE A 63 30.95 7.98 9.70
C ILE A 63 31.04 9.14 10.71
N TYR A 64 32.07 9.99 10.61
CA TYR A 64 32.23 11.20 11.44
C TYR A 64 31.21 12.32 11.16
N SER A 65 30.52 12.25 10.01
CA SER A 65 29.73 13.34 9.46
C SER A 65 28.22 13.19 9.65
N SER A 66 27.79 12.24 10.48
CA SER A 66 26.39 11.78 10.57
C SER A 66 25.91 11.11 9.27
N GLY A 67 26.75 10.21 8.73
CA GLY A 67 26.40 9.31 7.63
C GLY A 67 25.33 8.28 8.03
N PRO A 68 24.93 7.36 7.13
CA PRO A 68 23.87 6.42 7.40
C PRO A 68 24.40 5.33 8.32
N PHE A 69 23.71 5.14 9.44
CA PHE A 69 24.03 4.11 10.40
C PHE A 69 23.37 2.76 10.03
N PHE A 70 23.10 2.49 8.76
CA PHE A 70 22.54 1.22 8.30
C PHE A 70 23.38 0.67 7.14
N TRP A 71 24.10 -0.41 7.41
CA TRP A 71 24.93 -1.15 6.46
C TRP A 71 24.39 -2.58 6.40
N LEU A 72 23.26 -2.75 5.72
CA LEU A 72 22.54 -4.03 5.70
C LEU A 72 23.18 -5.04 4.74
N GLY A 73 23.92 -4.60 3.72
CA GLY A 73 24.44 -5.53 2.71
C GLY A 73 23.32 -6.11 1.85
N ASP A 74 23.64 -7.15 1.07
CA ASP A 74 22.68 -7.80 0.16
C ASP A 74 22.06 -9.03 0.82
N TYR A 75 20.86 -8.81 1.38
CA TYR A 75 20.06 -9.85 2.04
C TYR A 75 19.64 -10.97 1.08
N ASP A 76 19.16 -10.60 -0.11
CA ASP A 76 18.61 -11.55 -1.08
C ASP A 76 19.72 -12.43 -1.67
N GLN A 77 20.90 -11.85 -1.91
CA GLN A 77 22.09 -12.59 -2.31
C GLN A 77 22.48 -13.63 -1.26
N CYS A 78 22.58 -13.25 0.03
CA CYS A 78 22.91 -14.20 1.09
C CYS A 78 21.88 -15.35 1.20
N GLN A 79 20.58 -15.03 1.10
CA GLN A 79 19.53 -16.03 1.08
C GLN A 79 19.61 -16.97 -0.13
N SER A 80 19.95 -16.44 -1.32
CA SER A 80 20.08 -17.24 -2.53
C SER A 80 21.21 -18.26 -2.43
N ILE A 81 22.33 -17.90 -1.79
CA ILE A 81 23.49 -18.78 -1.57
C ILE A 81 23.10 -19.90 -0.60
N SER A 82 22.33 -19.59 0.44
CA SER A 82 21.81 -20.58 1.39
C SER A 82 21.05 -21.71 0.69
N ARG A 83 20.25 -21.39 -0.35
CA ARG A 83 19.49 -22.37 -1.14
C ARG A 83 20.36 -23.30 -1.99
N MET A 84 21.57 -22.88 -2.34
CA MET A 84 22.45 -23.64 -3.23
C MET A 84 23.41 -24.58 -2.50
N ILE A 85 23.64 -24.37 -1.19
CA ILE A 85 24.63 -25.12 -0.40
C ILE A 85 23.94 -26.19 0.46
N THR A 86 24.55 -27.38 0.58
CA THR A 86 24.07 -28.47 1.44
C THR A 86 24.04 -28.07 2.93
N THR A 87 23.12 -28.67 3.69
CA THR A 87 22.72 -28.27 5.06
C THR A 87 23.89 -28.04 6.03
N ASN A 88 24.96 -28.84 5.96
CA ASN A 88 26.10 -28.74 6.88
C ASN A 88 27.06 -27.56 6.65
N GLN A 89 26.97 -26.88 5.50
CA GLN A 89 27.79 -25.73 5.13
C GLN A 89 26.95 -24.52 4.67
N SER A 90 25.64 -24.58 4.85
CA SER A 90 24.73 -23.49 4.51
C SER A 90 25.06 -22.20 5.27
N VAL A 91 24.67 -21.08 4.69
CA VAL A 91 24.83 -19.74 5.25
C VAL A 91 23.48 -19.18 5.68
N GLN A 92 23.51 -18.21 6.59
CA GLN A 92 22.35 -17.45 7.05
C GLN A 92 22.72 -15.99 7.19
N TYR A 93 21.74 -15.12 6.97
CA TYR A 93 21.94 -13.68 7.12
C TYR A 93 21.72 -13.28 8.59
N CYS A 94 22.66 -12.56 9.18
CA CYS A 94 22.56 -12.03 10.53
C CYS A 94 22.69 -10.51 10.52
N ARG A 95 21.86 -9.83 11.32
CA ARG A 95 21.88 -8.38 11.54
C ARG A 95 22.28 -8.09 12.97
N ALA A 96 23.32 -7.29 13.14
CA ALA A 96 23.68 -6.68 14.41
C ALA A 96 23.01 -5.32 14.56
N ASN A 97 22.37 -5.10 15.71
CA ASN A 97 21.82 -3.83 16.15
C ASN A 97 22.72 -3.26 17.26
N ILE A 98 23.59 -2.35 16.86
CA ILE A 98 24.66 -1.80 17.69
C ILE A 98 24.22 -0.42 18.15
N ARG A 99 24.02 -0.20 19.44
CA ARG A 99 23.69 1.13 19.96
C ARG A 99 24.96 1.88 20.27
N VAL A 100 25.15 2.99 19.57
CA VAL A 100 26.33 3.85 19.70
C VAL A 100 25.99 5.09 20.52
N GLU A 101 26.89 5.41 21.45
CA GLU A 101 26.94 6.65 22.20
C GLU A 101 28.18 7.42 21.72
N ALA A 102 27.96 8.40 20.84
CA ALA A 102 29.05 9.27 20.39
C ALA A 102 29.33 10.35 21.43
N ASN A 103 30.58 10.48 21.87
CA ASN A 103 31.02 11.57 22.73
C ASN A 103 30.73 12.92 22.06
N GLY A 104 29.81 13.70 22.64
CA GLY A 104 29.44 15.03 22.16
C GLY A 104 28.01 15.17 21.60
N MET A 105 27.30 14.06 21.32
CA MET A 105 25.87 14.10 20.99
C MET A 105 25.05 13.75 22.23
N LYS A 106 24.81 14.75 23.09
CA LYS A 106 23.90 14.57 24.22
C LYS A 106 22.51 14.22 23.66
N GLN A 107 21.99 13.05 24.05
CA GLN A 107 20.60 12.59 24.00
C GLN A 107 20.04 11.76 22.83
N HIS A 108 20.81 11.30 21.84
CA HIS A 108 20.29 10.30 20.90
C HIS A 108 21.22 9.09 20.80
N GLN A 109 20.85 7.99 21.47
CA GLN A 109 21.41 6.67 21.17
C GLN A 109 21.08 6.37 19.71
N THR A 110 22.10 6.33 18.86
CA THR A 110 21.92 6.01 17.44
C THR A 110 22.12 4.51 17.27
N ALA A 111 21.13 3.84 16.69
CA ALA A 111 21.24 2.42 16.36
C ALA A 111 21.96 2.30 15.03
N VAL A 112 23.07 1.56 15.04
CA VAL A 112 23.81 1.14 13.86
C VAL A 112 23.38 -0.27 13.50
N PHE A 113 22.83 -0.44 12.30
CA PHE A 113 22.47 -1.75 11.77
C PHE A 113 23.58 -2.26 10.86
N TYR A 114 24.13 -3.43 11.16
CA TYR A 114 25.17 -4.07 10.34
C TYR A 114 24.74 -5.47 9.93
N GLY A 115 24.66 -5.74 8.63
CA GLY A 115 24.27 -7.01 8.05
C GLY A 115 25.49 -7.83 7.61
N MET A 116 25.44 -9.13 7.87
CA MET A 116 26.51 -10.07 7.57
C MET A 116 25.94 -11.43 7.14
N CYS A 117 26.58 -12.07 6.17
CA CYS A 117 26.25 -13.42 5.74
C CYS A 117 27.21 -14.41 6.42
N LEU A 118 26.70 -15.22 7.34
CA LEU A 118 27.50 -16.11 8.20
C LEU A 118 27.13 -17.58 8.01
N PRO A 119 28.03 -18.53 8.34
CA PRO A 119 27.69 -19.96 8.37
C PRO A 119 26.53 -20.26 9.34
N ILE A 120 25.69 -21.25 9.03
CA ILE A 120 24.51 -21.62 9.84
C ILE A 120 24.86 -22.06 11.27
N ARG A 121 26.12 -22.46 11.50
CA ARG A 121 26.66 -22.82 12.83
C ARG A 121 26.82 -21.61 13.75
N CYS A 122 26.78 -20.39 13.22
CA CYS A 122 26.90 -19.16 13.98
C CYS A 122 25.54 -18.69 14.48
N ASN A 123 25.20 -19.03 15.74
CA ASN A 123 23.98 -18.54 16.39
C ASN A 123 24.18 -17.16 17.04
N GLU A 124 23.08 -16.46 17.30
CA GLU A 124 23.02 -15.13 17.94
C GLU A 124 23.93 -15.02 19.18
N ARG A 125 23.89 -16.01 20.07
CA ARG A 125 24.73 -16.05 21.29
C ARG A 125 26.23 -16.17 21.01
N SER A 126 26.60 -16.89 19.95
CA SER A 126 28.03 -17.02 19.57
C SER A 126 28.56 -15.72 19.01
N ILE A 127 27.73 -14.98 18.27
CA ILE A 127 28.10 -13.74 17.61
C ILE A 127 28.13 -12.57 18.61
N ASN A 128 27.17 -12.49 19.54
CA ASN A 128 27.15 -11.49 20.62
C ASN A 128 28.45 -11.48 21.44
N ASN A 129 29.12 -12.63 21.59
CA ASN A 129 30.38 -12.77 22.31
C ASN A 129 31.61 -12.35 21.47
N ILE A 130 31.51 -12.34 20.14
CA ILE A 130 32.60 -11.96 19.22
C ILE A 130 32.65 -10.44 19.03
N PHE A 131 31.48 -9.82 18.94
CA PHE A 131 31.32 -8.39 18.75
C PHE A 131 32.11 -7.48 19.73
N PRO A 132 32.23 -7.75 21.05
CA PRO A 132 33.06 -6.94 21.94
C PRO A 132 34.55 -6.85 21.52
N VAL A 133 35.10 -7.85 20.83
CA VAL A 133 36.50 -7.81 20.33
C VAL A 133 36.63 -6.89 19.12
N LEU A 134 35.67 -6.93 18.20
CA LEU A 134 35.60 -6.02 17.04
C LEU A 134 35.36 -4.56 17.48
N PHE A 135 34.66 -4.37 18.59
CA PHE A 135 34.32 -3.06 19.14
C PHE A 135 35.48 -2.35 19.83
N SER A 136 36.40 -3.08 20.46
CA SER A 136 37.64 -2.48 20.99
C SER A 136 38.46 -1.79 19.90
N PHE A 137 38.46 -2.33 18.68
CA PHE A 137 39.08 -1.68 17.52
C PHE A 137 38.35 -0.40 17.10
N LEU A 138 37.01 -0.41 17.07
CA LEU A 138 36.22 0.78 16.71
C LEU A 138 36.32 1.89 17.77
N GLU A 139 36.34 1.54 19.05
CA GLU A 139 36.55 2.48 20.15
C GLU A 139 37.94 3.11 20.07
N SER A 140 38.98 2.29 19.87
CA SER A 140 40.38 2.77 19.81
C SER A 140 40.68 3.60 18.56
N THR A 141 40.03 3.28 17.44
CA THR A 141 40.29 3.94 16.14
C THR A 141 39.40 5.16 15.92
N PHE A 142 38.14 5.10 16.35
CA PHE A 142 37.13 6.12 16.04
C PHE A 142 36.55 6.84 17.26
N GLY A 143 36.89 6.43 18.50
CA GLY A 143 36.39 7.06 19.74
C GLY A 143 34.90 6.85 20.01
N ILE A 144 34.33 5.76 19.48
CA ILE A 144 32.91 5.45 19.52
C ILE A 144 32.63 4.50 20.70
N LEU A 145 31.86 4.96 21.71
CA LEU A 145 31.43 4.08 22.80
C LEU A 145 30.19 3.29 22.37
N ILE A 146 30.22 1.98 22.57
CA ILE A 146 29.12 1.07 22.23
C ILE A 146 28.45 0.62 23.53
N SER A 147 27.12 0.71 23.57
CA SER A 147 26.35 0.30 24.73
C SER A 147 26.26 -1.24 24.79
N ASN A 148 26.37 -1.81 26.00
CA ASN A 148 26.24 -3.26 26.27
C ASN A 148 24.88 -3.88 25.90
N LYS A 149 23.93 -3.09 25.36
CA LYS A 149 22.60 -3.53 24.92
C LYS A 149 22.52 -3.89 23.43
N SER A 150 23.66 -4.08 22.75
CA SER A 150 23.67 -4.51 21.35
C SER A 150 23.07 -5.91 21.21
N THR A 151 22.19 -6.11 20.23
CA THR A 151 21.57 -7.41 19.94
C THR A 151 21.91 -7.88 18.54
N VAL A 152 21.97 -9.19 18.35
CA VAL A 152 22.17 -9.80 17.03
C VAL A 152 20.98 -10.70 16.76
N GLU A 153 20.43 -10.58 15.56
CA GLU A 153 19.31 -11.38 15.08
C GLU A 153 19.74 -12.09 13.81
N CYS A 154 19.57 -13.42 13.77
CA CYS A 154 19.90 -14.21 12.60
C CYS A 154 18.63 -14.72 11.93
N PHE A 155 18.48 -14.39 10.65
CA PHE A 155 17.34 -14.74 9.83
C PHE A 155 17.61 -16.09 9.19
N LYS A 156 16.87 -17.09 9.64
CA LYS A 156 16.82 -18.40 8.97
C LYS A 156 16.02 -18.26 7.69
N GLN A 157 16.31 -19.14 6.74
CA GLN A 157 15.51 -19.26 5.53
C GLN A 157 14.04 -19.47 5.91
N LYS A 158 13.19 -18.54 5.48
CA LYS A 158 11.76 -18.60 5.74
C LYS A 158 11.10 -19.57 4.76
N ASP A 159 10.29 -20.47 5.28
CA ASP A 159 9.47 -21.34 4.44
C ASP A 159 8.39 -20.53 3.72
N SER A 160 7.82 -21.08 2.64
CA SER A 160 6.82 -20.39 1.82
C SER A 160 5.72 -19.75 2.67
N PHE A 161 5.34 -18.51 2.32
CA PHE A 161 4.34 -17.67 2.99
C PHE A 161 3.15 -18.44 3.62
N PHE A 162 2.61 -19.44 2.92
CA PHE A 162 1.44 -20.22 3.35
C PHE A 162 1.70 -21.19 4.51
N ASN A 163 2.94 -21.61 4.74
CA ASN A 163 3.28 -22.62 5.75
C ASN A 163 3.42 -22.03 7.16
N GLU A 164 3.69 -20.72 7.28
CA GLU A 164 3.83 -20.03 8.58
C GLU A 164 2.56 -19.27 9.03
N LEU A 165 1.44 -19.41 8.32
CA LEU A 165 0.20 -18.72 8.68
C LEU A 165 -0.49 -19.40 9.86
N ASN A 166 -0.67 -18.68 10.97
CA ASN A 166 -1.52 -19.16 12.07
C ASN A 166 -3.00 -19.10 11.68
N ILE A 167 -3.84 -19.70 12.52
CA ILE A 167 -5.31 -19.76 12.34
C ILE A 167 -5.91 -18.36 12.13
N GLN A 168 -5.38 -17.34 12.81
CA GLN A 168 -5.88 -15.96 12.70
C GLN A 168 -5.64 -15.35 11.31
N GLN A 169 -4.49 -15.61 10.68
CA GLN A 169 -4.18 -15.13 9.33
C GLN A 169 -4.98 -15.89 8.26
N TRP A 170 -5.24 -17.18 8.46
CA TRP A 170 -6.14 -17.93 7.57
C TRP A 170 -7.57 -17.36 7.60
N ILE A 171 -8.06 -16.97 8.78
CA ILE A 171 -9.37 -16.30 8.91
C ILE A 171 -9.37 -14.97 8.17
N SER A 172 -8.33 -14.14 8.32
CA SER A 172 -8.28 -12.84 7.65
C SER A 172 -8.24 -12.99 6.12
N LEU A 173 -7.43 -13.90 5.60
CA LEU A 173 -7.38 -14.21 4.17
C LEU A 173 -8.72 -14.74 3.66
N GLY A 174 -9.41 -15.57 4.44
CA GLY A 174 -10.77 -16.05 4.14
C GLY A 174 -11.78 -14.92 4.03
N ILE A 175 -11.74 -13.93 4.92
CA ILE A 175 -12.62 -12.74 4.86
C ILE A 175 -12.34 -11.93 3.59
N PHE A 176 -11.07 -11.72 3.23
CA PHE A 176 -10.71 -11.02 1.99
C PHE A 176 -11.15 -11.78 0.75
N ALA A 177 -10.94 -13.09 0.69
CA ALA A 177 -11.40 -13.94 -0.39
C ALA A 177 -12.94 -13.88 -0.54
N PHE A 178 -13.67 -13.88 0.58
CA PHE A 178 -15.12 -13.73 0.58
C PHE A 178 -15.58 -12.36 0.05
N LEU A 179 -14.92 -11.27 0.44
CA LEU A 179 -15.20 -9.93 -0.09
C LEU A 179 -14.95 -9.84 -1.60
N VAL A 180 -13.83 -10.41 -2.08
CA VAL A 180 -13.51 -10.49 -3.51
C VAL A 180 -14.57 -11.31 -4.25
N LEU A 181 -15.01 -12.44 -3.68
CA LEU A 181 -16.08 -13.26 -4.24
C LEU A 181 -17.40 -12.49 -4.35
N LEU A 182 -17.77 -11.68 -3.34
CA LEU A 182 -18.97 -10.83 -3.41
C LEU A 182 -18.87 -9.81 -4.54
N VAL A 183 -17.69 -9.22 -4.75
CA VAL A 183 -17.44 -8.28 -5.85
C VAL A 183 -17.51 -8.97 -7.21
N LEU A 184 -16.94 -10.16 -7.35
CA LEU A 184 -17.02 -10.96 -8.58
C LEU A 184 -18.46 -11.40 -8.88
N CYS A 185 -19.19 -11.90 -7.89
CA CYS A 185 -20.60 -12.25 -8.04
C CYS A 185 -21.45 -11.01 -8.39
N GLY A 186 -21.24 -9.90 -7.71
CA GLY A 186 -21.93 -8.64 -7.97
C GLY A 186 -21.71 -8.12 -9.39
N THR A 187 -20.46 -8.13 -9.85
CA THR A 187 -20.10 -7.71 -11.22
C THR A 187 -20.67 -8.65 -12.28
N LEU A 188 -20.60 -9.97 -12.09
CA LEU A 188 -21.18 -10.95 -13.00
C LEU A 188 -22.70 -10.79 -13.12
N ILE A 189 -23.42 -10.63 -12.00
CA ILE A 189 -24.87 -10.41 -12.01
C ILE A 189 -25.22 -9.10 -12.70
N ASP A 190 -24.47 -8.03 -12.47
CA ASP A 190 -24.69 -6.72 -13.09
C ASP A 190 -24.48 -6.78 -14.61
N ILE A 191 -23.38 -7.40 -15.07
CA ILE A 191 -23.11 -7.62 -16.50
C ILE A 191 -24.22 -8.47 -17.13
N TYR A 192 -24.64 -9.55 -16.47
CA TYR A 192 -25.72 -10.41 -16.97
C TYR A 192 -27.04 -9.64 -17.10
N ARG A 193 -27.42 -8.85 -16.09
CA ARG A 193 -28.63 -8.01 -16.13
C ARG A 193 -28.55 -6.95 -17.23
N LYS A 194 -27.42 -6.28 -17.40
CA LYS A 194 -27.22 -5.26 -18.44
C LYS A 194 -27.31 -5.88 -19.85
N ARG A 195 -26.69 -7.05 -20.07
CA ARG A 195 -26.80 -7.80 -21.34
C ARG A 195 -28.25 -8.25 -21.62
N ARG A 196 -28.95 -8.76 -20.61
CA ARG A 196 -30.36 -9.17 -20.75
C ARG A 196 -31.27 -8.00 -21.10
N ASN A 197 -31.10 -6.86 -20.43
CA ASN A 197 -31.88 -5.66 -20.70
C ASN A 197 -31.60 -5.10 -22.10
N ARG A 198 -30.34 -5.13 -22.56
CA ARG A 198 -29.97 -4.72 -23.93
C ARG A 198 -30.57 -5.64 -25.01
N LYS A 199 -30.59 -6.96 -24.80
CA LYS A 199 -31.29 -7.88 -25.71
C LYS A 199 -32.79 -7.59 -25.78
N TYR A 200 -33.40 -7.16 -24.67
CA TYR A 200 -34.81 -6.81 -24.63
C TYR A 200 -35.13 -5.46 -25.29
N SER A 201 -34.22 -4.47 -25.22
CA SER A 201 -34.40 -3.18 -25.90
C SER A 201 -34.28 -3.32 -27.42
N VAL A 202 -33.29 -4.08 -27.90
CA VAL A 202 -33.10 -4.36 -29.33
C VAL A 202 -34.30 -5.11 -29.92
N ASN A 203 -34.83 -6.12 -29.20
CA ASN A 203 -36.03 -6.83 -29.63
C ASN A 203 -37.31 -5.97 -29.58
N LYS A 204 -37.31 -4.87 -28.83
CA LYS A 204 -38.43 -3.92 -28.79
C LYS A 204 -38.41 -2.98 -30.00
N GLU A 205 -37.23 -2.46 -30.35
CA GLU A 205 -37.05 -1.64 -31.56
C GLU A 205 -37.36 -2.42 -32.84
N SER A 206 -37.02 -3.71 -32.90
CA SER A 206 -37.37 -4.58 -34.04
C SER A 206 -38.87 -4.92 -34.13
N SER A 207 -39.66 -4.64 -33.09
CA SER A 207 -41.10 -4.98 -33.03
C SER A 207 -42.02 -3.75 -33.14
N GLU A 208 -41.47 -2.52 -33.16
CA GLU A 208 -42.22 -1.28 -33.39
C GLU A 208 -42.23 -0.84 -34.87
N SER A 209 -41.73 -1.67 -35.80
CA SER A 209 -41.93 -1.47 -37.24
C SER A 209 -43.18 -2.21 -37.73
N CYS A 210 -44.10 -1.45 -38.32
CA CYS A 210 -45.39 -1.84 -38.93
C CYS A 210 -46.59 -2.03 -37.99
N GLY A 211 -47.20 -0.90 -37.61
CA GLY A 211 -48.62 -0.77 -37.30
C GLY A 211 -49.23 0.41 -38.06
N HIS A 212 -49.47 0.23 -39.35
CA HIS A 212 -50.19 1.19 -40.19
C HIS A 212 -51.67 1.16 -39.80
N MET A 213 -52.21 2.24 -39.22
CA MET A 213 -53.66 2.45 -39.19
C MET A 213 -53.97 3.91 -39.52
N THR A 214 -54.39 4.10 -40.75
CA THR A 214 -54.87 5.34 -41.35
C THR A 214 -56.16 5.81 -40.66
N ILE A 215 -56.17 7.03 -40.14
CA ILE A 215 -57.39 7.81 -39.93
C ILE A 215 -57.17 9.17 -40.63
N ARG A 216 -58.09 9.48 -41.56
CA ARG A 216 -58.08 10.64 -42.47
C ARG A 216 -58.07 11.99 -41.72
N PRO A 217 -57.44 13.02 -42.33
CA PRO A 217 -57.95 14.38 -42.24
C PRO A 217 -58.34 14.93 -43.63
N MET A 218 -59.50 15.56 -43.71
CA MET A 218 -59.75 16.70 -44.63
C MET A 218 -58.88 17.87 -44.14
N THR A 219 -58.26 18.76 -44.91
CA THR A 219 -58.49 19.28 -46.27
C THR A 219 -57.23 20.06 -46.72
N ASN A 220 -57.11 20.23 -48.04
CA ASN A 220 -56.43 21.30 -48.78
C ASN A 220 -54.91 21.23 -49.05
N VAL A 221 -54.61 21.68 -50.27
CA VAL A 221 -53.52 21.31 -51.17
C VAL A 221 -52.37 22.32 -51.12
N SER A 222 -51.16 21.79 -51.39
CA SER A 222 -49.94 22.42 -51.92
C SER A 222 -49.01 23.13 -50.91
N SER A 223 -47.98 22.41 -50.45
CA SER A 223 -46.75 22.98 -49.90
C SER A 223 -45.52 22.53 -50.71
N GLN A 224 -44.78 23.51 -51.24
CA GLN A 224 -43.40 23.36 -51.67
C GLN A 224 -42.45 23.54 -50.47
N ILE A 225 -41.36 22.79 -50.54
CA ILE A 225 -40.38 22.48 -49.51
C ILE A 225 -39.25 23.52 -49.54
N SER A 226 -38.78 23.99 -48.38
CA SER A 226 -37.37 24.36 -48.21
C SER A 226 -36.90 24.12 -46.77
N SER A 227 -35.83 23.34 -46.67
CA SER A 227 -35.17 22.75 -45.51
C SER A 227 -34.21 23.69 -44.79
N ILE A 228 -34.18 23.65 -43.45
CA ILE A 228 -32.96 23.88 -42.65
C ILE A 228 -33.00 22.94 -41.43
N CYS A 229 -32.04 22.02 -41.35
CA CYS A 229 -31.80 21.15 -40.19
C CYS A 229 -30.84 21.84 -39.21
N THR A 230 -31.17 21.84 -37.93
CA THR A 230 -30.20 22.00 -36.83
C THR A 230 -30.24 20.74 -35.94
N PRO A 231 -29.09 20.23 -35.47
CA PRO A 231 -29.06 19.01 -34.67
C PRO A 231 -29.42 19.36 -33.21
N TYR A 232 -30.56 18.85 -32.74
CA TYR A 232 -30.95 18.91 -31.33
C TYR A 232 -30.20 17.82 -30.56
N VAL A 233 -29.35 18.25 -29.63
CA VAL A 233 -28.65 17.41 -28.66
C VAL A 233 -29.68 16.83 -27.69
N GLN A 234 -29.96 15.53 -27.81
CA GLN A 234 -30.86 14.82 -26.91
C GLN A 234 -30.12 14.51 -25.59
N ASP A 235 -30.31 15.37 -24.60
CA ASP A 235 -29.86 15.13 -23.22
C ASP A 235 -30.50 13.85 -22.66
N ASP A 236 -29.65 12.94 -22.18
CA ASP A 236 -30.01 11.68 -21.54
C ASP A 236 -30.82 11.89 -20.25
N VAL A 237 -32.14 11.72 -20.36
CA VAL A 237 -33.08 11.69 -19.23
C VAL A 237 -32.87 10.39 -18.42
N HIS A 238 -31.92 10.43 -17.48
CA HIS A 238 -31.80 9.43 -16.42
C HIS A 238 -31.64 10.07 -15.03
N SER A 239 -32.67 10.80 -14.62
CA SER A 239 -32.73 11.34 -13.26
C SER A 239 -34.13 11.49 -12.66
N PHE A 240 -35.03 10.51 -12.75
CA PHE A 240 -36.27 10.57 -11.94
C PHE A 240 -36.79 9.20 -11.54
N ILE A 241 -36.45 8.71 -10.34
CA ILE A 241 -37.35 7.90 -9.50
C ILE A 241 -37.10 8.24 -8.02
N TYR A 242 -37.79 9.24 -7.50
CA TYR A 242 -38.54 9.16 -6.24
C TYR A 242 -39.48 10.36 -6.15
N SER A 243 -40.69 10.19 -6.66
CA SER A 243 -41.84 11.01 -6.30
C SER A 243 -43.09 10.17 -6.49
N ASP A 244 -43.86 10.04 -5.42
CA ASP A 244 -45.14 9.38 -5.36
C ASP A 244 -46.10 9.98 -6.40
N ALA A 245 -46.41 9.21 -7.46
CA ALA A 245 -47.62 9.34 -8.27
C ALA A 245 -47.75 8.10 -9.20
N PRO A 246 -48.67 7.17 -8.92
CA PRO A 246 -49.04 6.09 -9.83
C PRO A 246 -50.15 6.61 -10.76
N SER A 247 -49.94 6.66 -12.08
CA SER A 247 -51.04 6.49 -13.06
C SER A 247 -50.67 6.70 -14.52
N GLN A 248 -49.76 7.61 -14.90
CA GLN A 248 -49.69 8.03 -16.31
C GLN A 248 -48.63 7.32 -17.18
N ALA A 249 -47.62 6.64 -16.60
CA ALA A 249 -46.57 5.98 -17.38
C ALA A 249 -46.84 4.49 -17.71
N LEU A 250 -48.03 3.97 -17.37
CA LEU A 250 -48.37 2.55 -17.49
C LEU A 250 -49.04 2.17 -18.82
N THR A 251 -49.46 3.15 -19.63
CA THR A 251 -50.32 2.90 -20.80
C THR A 251 -49.63 2.26 -22.00
N TYR A 252 -48.28 2.22 -22.05
CA TYR A 252 -47.54 1.66 -23.19
C TYR A 252 -46.69 0.42 -22.86
N LYS A 253 -46.63 -0.01 -21.59
CA LYS A 253 -45.86 -1.21 -21.21
C LYS A 253 -46.78 -2.41 -21.08
N SER A 254 -46.46 -3.49 -21.80
CA SER A 254 -47.15 -4.76 -21.66
C SER A 254 -47.15 -5.22 -20.20
N VAL A 255 -48.25 -5.82 -19.75
CA VAL A 255 -48.46 -6.29 -18.36
C VAL A 255 -47.30 -7.19 -17.89
N SER A 256 -46.70 -7.96 -18.79
CA SER A 256 -45.53 -8.80 -18.54
C SER A 256 -44.22 -8.01 -18.37
N ALA A 257 -44.05 -6.88 -19.07
CA ALA A 257 -42.93 -5.96 -18.87
C ALA A 257 -43.07 -5.20 -17.54
N VAL A 258 -44.28 -4.74 -17.21
CA VAL A 258 -44.61 -4.09 -15.92
C VAL A 258 -44.40 -5.06 -14.74
N ARG A 259 -44.88 -6.30 -14.86
CA ARG A 259 -44.70 -7.36 -13.86
C ARG A 259 -43.23 -7.73 -13.64
N ARG A 260 -42.38 -7.65 -14.69
CA ARG A 260 -40.92 -7.88 -14.56
C ARG A 260 -40.17 -6.69 -13.98
N THR A 261 -40.57 -5.45 -14.29
CA THR A 261 -40.02 -4.25 -13.63
C THR A 261 -40.45 -4.12 -12.17
N LEU A 262 -41.62 -4.66 -11.81
CA LEU A 262 -42.16 -4.69 -10.45
C LEU A 262 -41.73 -5.94 -9.65
N LYS A 263 -41.05 -6.93 -10.26
CA LYS A 263 -40.49 -8.06 -9.52
C LYS A 263 -39.35 -7.53 -8.66
N LYS A 264 -39.70 -7.09 -7.45
CA LYS A 264 -38.79 -6.66 -6.40
C LYS A 264 -37.72 -7.74 -6.28
N SER A 265 -36.50 -7.44 -6.71
CA SER A 265 -35.37 -8.34 -6.51
C SER A 265 -35.29 -8.67 -5.02
N SER A 266 -35.02 -9.93 -4.70
CA SER A 266 -34.84 -10.34 -3.31
C SER A 266 -33.80 -9.43 -2.66
N CYS A 267 -33.97 -9.13 -1.38
CA CYS A 267 -33.06 -8.26 -0.62
C CYS A 267 -31.60 -8.68 -0.82
N ALA A 268 -31.34 -10.00 -0.83
CA ALA A 268 -30.03 -10.59 -1.11
C ALA A 268 -29.44 -10.19 -2.47
N ILE A 269 -30.23 -10.21 -3.55
CA ILE A 269 -29.75 -9.81 -4.89
C ILE A 269 -29.36 -8.32 -4.90
N ASN A 270 -30.12 -7.47 -4.20
CA ASN A 270 -29.79 -6.05 -4.11
C ASN A 270 -28.52 -5.80 -3.28
N SER A 271 -28.33 -6.54 -2.18
CA SER A 271 -27.11 -6.48 -1.39
C SER A 271 -25.89 -6.92 -2.20
N ILE A 272 -25.98 -8.01 -2.96
CA ILE A 272 -24.87 -8.49 -3.81
C ILE A 272 -24.58 -7.50 -4.95
N LEU A 273 -25.62 -6.92 -5.56
CA LEU A 273 -25.45 -5.90 -6.61
C LEU A 273 -24.78 -4.62 -6.11
N ALA A 274 -24.87 -4.32 -4.81
CA ALA A 274 -24.16 -3.19 -4.21
C ALA A 274 -22.62 -3.35 -4.27
N PHE A 275 -22.11 -4.58 -4.40
CA PHE A 275 -20.68 -4.86 -4.56
C PHE A 275 -20.22 -4.87 -6.03
N SER A 276 -21.10 -4.64 -7.00
CA SER A 276 -20.70 -4.56 -8.42
C SER A 276 -19.78 -3.35 -8.66
N ILE A 277 -18.61 -3.61 -9.26
CA ILE A 277 -17.64 -2.58 -9.66
C ILE A 277 -18.26 -1.61 -10.67
N CYS A 278 -18.98 -2.11 -11.69
CA CYS A 278 -19.54 -1.25 -12.75
C CYS A 278 -20.58 -0.26 -12.18
N SER A 279 -21.52 -0.78 -11.39
CA SER A 279 -22.54 0.03 -10.72
C SER A 279 -21.91 1.02 -9.74
N THR A 280 -20.95 0.56 -8.93
CA THR A 280 -20.26 1.41 -7.95
C THR A 280 -19.44 2.49 -8.62
N TYR A 281 -18.68 2.17 -9.67
CA TYR A 281 -17.91 3.13 -10.45
C TYR A 281 -18.80 4.21 -11.04
N HIS A 282 -19.88 3.82 -11.73
CA HIS A 282 -20.84 4.78 -12.29
C HIS A 282 -21.53 5.61 -11.20
N TYR A 283 -21.80 5.03 -10.03
CA TYR A 283 -22.34 5.79 -8.90
C TYR A 283 -21.33 6.81 -8.35
N LEU A 284 -20.05 6.44 -8.27
CA LEU A 284 -18.97 7.30 -7.77
C LEU A 284 -18.61 8.43 -8.74
N THR A 285 -18.64 8.18 -10.05
CA THR A 285 -18.30 9.17 -11.10
C THR A 285 -19.49 10.03 -11.52
N ARG A 286 -20.71 9.71 -11.07
CA ARG A 286 -21.90 10.51 -11.38
C ARG A 286 -21.77 11.93 -10.85
N SER A 287 -21.91 12.91 -11.74
CA SER A 287 -22.07 14.31 -11.37
C SER A 287 -23.30 14.47 -10.47
N ARG A 288 -23.08 14.95 -9.25
CA ARG A 288 -24.12 15.11 -8.25
C ARG A 288 -24.34 16.61 -8.05
N ASN A 289 -25.43 17.13 -8.61
CA ASN A 289 -25.77 18.57 -8.68
C ASN A 289 -26.13 19.23 -7.32
N ARG A 290 -25.59 18.73 -6.19
CA ARG A 290 -25.86 19.26 -4.83
C ARG A 290 -24.60 19.55 -4.02
N HIS A 291 -23.44 19.61 -4.68
CA HIS A 291 -22.14 19.68 -4.02
C HIS A 291 -21.57 21.09 -4.02
N LEU A 292 -20.93 21.45 -2.92
CA LEU A 292 -20.06 22.63 -2.85
C LEU A 292 -18.81 22.31 -3.67
N ASN A 293 -18.80 22.65 -4.96
CA ASN A 293 -17.75 22.26 -5.91
C ASN A 293 -16.34 22.66 -5.45
N SER A 294 -16.20 23.80 -4.77
CA SER A 294 -14.93 24.26 -4.20
C SER A 294 -14.32 23.30 -3.17
N LEU A 295 -15.15 22.55 -2.41
CA LEU A 295 -14.65 21.57 -1.43
C LEU A 295 -13.93 20.39 -2.09
N HIS A 296 -14.18 20.13 -3.37
CA HIS A 296 -13.46 19.08 -4.09
C HIS A 296 -12.01 19.48 -4.34
N GLY A 297 -11.74 20.76 -4.66
CA GLY A 297 -10.38 21.28 -4.80
C GLY A 297 -9.58 21.16 -3.51
N VAL A 298 -10.16 21.55 -2.38
CA VAL A 298 -9.51 21.43 -1.05
C VAL A 298 -9.16 19.98 -0.75
N ARG A 299 -10.05 19.02 -1.04
CA ARG A 299 -9.76 17.59 -0.82
C ARG A 299 -8.57 17.09 -1.61
N VAL A 300 -8.46 17.51 -2.87
CA VAL A 300 -7.37 17.08 -3.76
C VAL A 300 -6.05 17.64 -3.25
N LEU A 301 -6.01 18.95 -2.92
CA LEU A 301 -4.82 19.59 -2.38
C LEU A 301 -4.39 18.99 -1.03
N SER A 302 -5.33 18.74 -0.10
CA SER A 302 -5.02 18.08 1.17
C SER A 302 -4.56 16.64 0.98
N ALA A 303 -5.10 15.90 0.01
CA ALA A 303 -4.64 14.54 -0.29
C ALA A 303 -3.20 14.54 -0.81
N PHE A 304 -2.85 15.46 -1.72
CA PHE A 304 -1.47 15.61 -2.19
C PHE A 304 -0.52 16.00 -1.05
N TRP A 305 -0.93 16.90 -0.16
CA TRP A 305 -0.12 17.28 1.00
C TRP A 305 0.16 16.09 1.94
N VAL A 306 -0.85 15.27 2.24
CA VAL A 306 -0.67 14.03 3.03
C VAL A 306 0.33 13.09 2.37
N VAL A 307 0.21 12.86 1.06
CA VAL A 307 1.09 11.95 0.31
C VAL A 307 2.55 12.44 0.33
N ILE A 308 2.78 13.72 0.03
CA ILE A 308 4.12 14.32 0.05
C ILE A 308 4.72 14.23 1.45
N GLY A 309 3.95 14.54 2.48
CA GLY A 309 4.41 14.45 3.87
C GLY A 309 4.86 13.05 4.27
N HIS A 310 3.99 12.05 4.08
CA HIS A 310 4.28 10.68 4.52
C HIS A 310 5.40 10.01 3.70
N THR A 311 5.46 10.26 2.39
CA THR A 311 6.54 9.73 1.55
C THR A 311 7.91 10.21 2.02
N HIS A 312 8.05 11.50 2.33
CA HIS A 312 9.30 12.05 2.82
C HIS A 312 9.58 11.66 4.28
N LEU A 313 8.58 11.70 5.17
CA LEU A 313 8.75 11.36 6.58
C LEU A 313 9.21 9.91 6.78
N PHE A 314 8.59 8.95 6.09
CA PHE A 314 9.03 7.55 6.15
C PHE A 314 10.39 7.32 5.48
N SER A 315 10.77 8.15 4.51
CA SER A 315 12.09 8.06 3.89
C SER A 315 13.21 8.59 4.77
N LEU A 316 12.93 9.45 5.77
CA LEU A 316 13.95 10.04 6.65
C LEU A 316 14.77 9.00 7.41
N GLU A 317 14.15 7.87 7.78
CA GLU A 317 14.80 6.76 8.49
C GLU A 317 15.87 6.06 7.63
N TYR A 318 15.82 6.22 6.31
CA TYR A 318 16.68 5.55 5.32
C TYR A 318 17.60 6.53 4.57
N VAL A 319 17.88 7.70 5.15
CA VAL A 319 18.70 8.71 4.49
C VAL A 319 20.19 8.44 4.67
N GLY A 320 20.90 8.38 3.54
CA GLY A 320 22.34 8.19 3.45
C GLY A 320 23.19 9.27 4.12
N ASN A 321 22.74 10.52 4.14
CA ASN A 321 23.51 11.62 4.71
C ASN A 321 22.56 12.62 5.36
N VAL A 322 22.30 12.42 6.64
CA VAL A 322 21.33 13.20 7.41
C VAL A 322 21.75 14.66 7.47
N ARG A 323 23.06 14.92 7.55
CA ARG A 323 23.62 16.27 7.61
C ARG A 323 23.45 17.03 6.29
N GLN A 324 23.74 16.40 5.15
CA GLN A 324 23.51 17.01 3.83
C GLN A 324 22.03 17.28 3.58
N LEU A 325 21.17 16.35 3.99
CA LEU A 325 19.73 16.55 3.93
C LEU A 325 19.32 17.75 4.80
N TRP A 326 19.82 17.85 6.03
CA TRP A 326 19.52 18.98 6.92
C TRP A 326 19.96 20.32 6.33
N TYR A 327 21.16 20.39 5.75
CA TYR A 327 21.61 21.60 5.04
C TYR A 327 20.71 21.95 3.85
N SER A 328 20.28 20.95 3.08
CA SER A 328 19.39 21.14 1.91
C SER A 328 17.98 21.57 2.32
N LEU A 329 17.48 21.06 3.44
CA LEU A 329 16.20 21.44 4.04
C LEU A 329 16.26 22.85 4.63
N LYS A 330 17.37 23.22 5.26
CA LYS A 330 17.61 24.58 5.77
C LYS A 330 17.76 25.59 4.63
N ALA A 331 18.29 25.20 3.48
CA ALA A 331 18.31 26.08 2.31
C ALA A 331 16.89 26.38 1.77
N ASN A 332 15.93 25.48 2.00
CA ASN A 332 14.55 25.57 1.53
C ASN A 332 13.55 25.59 2.70
N GLU A 333 13.75 26.48 3.68
CA GLU A 333 12.98 26.48 4.95
C GLU A 333 11.46 26.46 4.73
N LYS A 334 10.95 27.18 3.72
CA LYS A 334 9.52 27.24 3.39
C LYS A 334 8.94 25.90 2.95
N LEU A 335 9.63 25.15 2.10
CA LEU A 335 9.17 23.84 1.62
C LEU A 335 9.37 22.77 2.69
N SER A 336 10.47 22.86 3.44
CA SER A 336 10.75 22.00 4.60
C SER A 336 9.61 22.04 5.62
N GLN A 337 9.06 23.22 5.91
CA GLN A 337 7.90 23.35 6.82
C GLN A 337 6.64 22.62 6.33
N ILE A 338 6.38 22.56 5.02
CA ILE A 338 5.22 21.83 4.46
C ILE A 338 5.37 20.33 4.71
N ILE A 339 6.59 19.80 4.59
CA ILE A 339 6.90 18.38 4.80
C ILE A 339 6.79 18.02 6.28
N PHE A 340 7.48 18.75 7.16
CA PHE A 340 7.50 18.44 8.60
C PHE A 340 6.14 18.66 9.29
N ASN A 341 5.32 19.60 8.80
CA ASN A 341 3.98 19.85 9.34
C ASN A 341 2.88 19.10 8.59
N SER A 342 3.19 18.00 7.89
CA SER A 342 2.19 17.27 7.11
C SER A 342 1.03 16.70 7.93
N SER A 343 1.20 16.50 9.25
CA SER A 343 0.14 16.10 10.17
C SER A 343 -1.01 17.11 10.21
N LEU A 344 -0.72 18.41 10.05
CA LEU A 344 -1.73 19.48 9.99
C LEU A 344 -2.63 19.38 8.76
N SER A 345 -2.24 18.62 7.73
CA SER A 345 -3.11 18.37 6.59
C SER A 345 -4.40 17.62 6.98
N VAL A 346 -4.43 16.92 8.11
CA VAL A 346 -5.63 16.24 8.64
C VAL A 346 -6.72 17.25 9.02
N ASP A 347 -6.35 18.44 9.47
CA ASP A 347 -7.30 19.48 9.89
C ASP A 347 -8.17 19.98 8.73
N SER A 348 -7.62 19.97 7.51
CA SER A 348 -8.39 20.27 6.31
C SER A 348 -9.55 19.29 6.10
N PHE A 349 -9.35 18.00 6.39
CA PHE A 349 -10.40 16.98 6.31
C PHE A 349 -11.43 17.11 7.44
N LEU A 350 -11.01 17.54 8.63
CA LEU A 350 -11.91 17.86 9.73
C LEU A 350 -12.80 19.07 9.38
N LEU A 351 -12.22 20.13 8.81
CA LEU A 351 -12.93 21.30 8.32
C LEU A 351 -13.96 20.94 7.24
N ILE A 352 -13.56 20.14 6.24
CA ILE A 352 -14.47 19.65 5.19
C ILE A 352 -15.61 18.81 5.80
N SER A 353 -15.30 17.98 6.80
CA SER A 353 -16.32 17.15 7.47
C SER A 353 -17.33 18.01 8.25
N ALA A 354 -16.84 19.01 8.97
CA ALA A 354 -17.65 19.94 9.76
C ALA A 354 -18.55 20.80 8.86
N THR A 355 -18.01 21.38 7.79
CA THR A 355 -18.77 22.22 6.83
C THR A 355 -19.90 21.43 6.15
N VAL A 356 -19.65 20.20 5.71
CA VAL A 356 -20.68 19.35 5.10
C VAL A 356 -21.75 18.95 6.12
N LEU A 357 -21.38 18.68 7.36
CA LEU A 357 -22.33 18.38 8.42
C LEU A 357 -23.21 19.60 8.74
N ALA A 358 -22.61 20.77 8.91
CA ALA A 358 -23.32 22.03 9.15
C ALA A 358 -24.30 22.35 8.01
N TYR A 359 -23.86 22.20 6.76
CA TYR A 359 -24.73 22.39 5.60
C TYR A 359 -25.92 21.42 5.58
N LYS A 360 -25.70 20.14 5.90
CA LYS A 360 -26.80 19.15 6.00
C LYS A 360 -27.79 19.48 7.12
N VAL A 361 -27.30 19.93 8.27
CA VAL A 361 -28.16 20.35 9.40
C VAL A 361 -28.98 21.57 9.00
N HIS A 362 -28.34 22.58 8.38
CA HIS A 362 -29.01 23.78 7.88
C HIS A 362 -30.13 23.43 6.88
N LEU A 363 -29.87 22.56 5.90
CA LEU A 363 -30.89 22.10 4.95
C LEU A 363 -32.05 21.35 5.62
N ARG A 364 -31.78 20.59 6.69
CA ARG A 364 -32.85 19.90 7.45
C ARG A 364 -33.72 20.90 8.20
N LEU A 365 -33.14 21.94 8.78
CA LEU A 365 -33.86 23.03 9.45
C LEU A 365 -34.76 23.80 8.46
N LEU A 366 -34.24 24.14 7.27
CA LEU A 366 -35.04 24.78 6.22
C LEU A 366 -36.24 23.91 5.79
N LYS A 367 -36.02 22.61 5.57
CA LYS A 367 -37.10 21.67 5.20
C LYS A 367 -38.14 21.49 6.30
N GLN A 368 -37.73 21.53 7.56
CA GLN A 368 -38.64 21.45 8.70
C GLN A 368 -39.53 22.71 8.75
N LYS A 369 -38.93 23.90 8.60
CA LYS A 369 -39.65 25.18 8.54
C LYS A 369 -40.70 25.19 7.42
N GLN A 370 -40.35 24.62 6.26
CA GLN A 370 -41.26 24.55 5.10
C GLN A 370 -42.38 23.51 5.26
N ARG A 371 -42.18 22.45 6.04
CA ARG A 371 -43.19 21.40 6.27
C ARG A 371 -44.16 21.67 7.43
N ARG A 372 -44.00 22.79 8.17
CA ARG A 372 -44.78 23.10 9.39
C ARG A 372 -44.94 21.88 10.35
N SER A 373 -43.93 21.01 10.39
CA SER A 373 -43.98 19.80 11.23
C SER A 373 -43.54 20.14 12.65
N LYS A 374 -44.35 19.73 13.64
CA LYS A 374 -44.10 19.92 15.09
C LYS A 374 -42.96 19.05 15.65
N GLN A 375 -42.39 18.15 14.86
CA GLN A 375 -41.24 17.33 15.30
C GLN A 375 -39.95 18.13 15.17
N ALA A 376 -39.23 18.30 16.29
CA ALA A 376 -37.93 18.96 16.33
C ALA A 376 -36.94 18.32 15.35
N ALA A 377 -36.40 19.08 14.39
CA ALA A 377 -35.41 18.58 13.42
C ALA A 377 -34.12 18.06 14.07
N LEU A 378 -33.89 18.41 15.33
CA LEU A 378 -32.70 18.09 16.13
C LEU A 378 -33.03 17.13 17.29
N SER A 379 -34.03 16.26 17.15
CA SER A 379 -34.27 15.20 18.13
C SER A 379 -32.98 14.39 18.38
N PRO A 380 -32.70 13.97 19.64
CA PRO A 380 -31.56 13.10 19.96
C PRO A 380 -31.47 11.87 19.06
N CYS A 381 -32.60 11.26 18.71
CA CYS A 381 -32.66 10.13 17.76
C CYS A 381 -32.21 10.52 16.35
N GLY A 382 -32.47 11.74 15.91
CA GLY A 382 -32.03 12.25 14.60
C GLY A 382 -30.51 12.45 14.52
N TRP A 383 -29.88 12.88 15.62
CA TRP A 383 -28.42 12.96 15.76
C TRP A 383 -27.78 11.58 15.78
N LEU A 384 -28.37 10.63 16.53
CA LEU A 384 -27.91 9.24 16.55
C LEU A 384 -27.93 8.60 15.15
N ILE A 385 -28.95 8.87 14.34
CA ILE A 385 -29.01 8.39 12.95
C ILE A 385 -27.92 9.02 12.06
N ILE A 386 -27.62 10.31 12.23
CA ILE A 386 -26.53 10.97 11.48
C ILE A 386 -25.19 10.37 11.87
N TRP A 387 -24.96 10.21 13.18
CA TRP A 387 -23.71 9.69 13.72
C TRP A 387 -23.50 8.22 13.34
N SER A 388 -24.53 7.38 13.47
CA SER A 388 -24.48 5.97 13.06
C SER A 388 -24.22 5.82 11.56
N HIS A 389 -24.87 6.62 10.71
CA HIS A 389 -24.57 6.63 9.28
C HIS A 389 -23.13 7.06 8.99
N ARG A 390 -22.56 7.99 9.76
CA ARG A 390 -21.15 8.40 9.61
C ARG A 390 -20.20 7.27 10.03
N PHE A 391 -20.47 6.65 11.17
CA PHE A 391 -19.69 5.54 11.71
C PHE A 391 -19.68 4.34 10.76
N MET A 392 -20.88 3.90 10.32
CA MET A 392 -21.04 2.77 9.38
C MET A 392 -20.40 3.01 8.00
N ARG A 393 -20.17 4.28 7.62
CA ARG A 393 -19.49 4.61 6.37
C ARG A 393 -17.96 4.52 6.47
N LEU A 394 -17.39 4.89 7.61
CA LEU A 394 -15.94 4.99 7.80
C LEU A 394 -15.32 3.70 8.35
N MET A 395 -16.01 3.04 9.28
CA MET A 395 -15.51 1.86 9.98
C MET A 395 -15.10 0.71 9.07
N PRO A 396 -15.84 0.33 8.00
CA PRO A 396 -15.45 -0.80 7.18
C PRO A 396 -14.06 -0.65 6.55
N ALA A 397 -13.76 0.55 6.02
CA ALA A 397 -12.46 0.81 5.42
C ALA A 397 -11.33 0.85 6.47
N TYR A 398 -11.61 1.44 7.64
CA TYR A 398 -10.65 1.47 8.74
C TYR A 398 -10.33 0.06 9.26
N LEU A 399 -11.36 -0.75 9.52
CA LEU A 399 -11.21 -2.13 9.97
C LEU A 399 -10.43 -2.95 8.95
N ILE A 400 -10.77 -2.87 7.65
CA ILE A 400 -10.02 -3.57 6.60
C ILE A 400 -8.54 -3.19 6.62
N THR A 401 -8.23 -1.89 6.71
CA THR A 401 -6.84 -1.41 6.74
C THR A 401 -6.12 -1.91 7.99
N PHE A 402 -6.77 -1.84 9.15
CA PHE A 402 -6.25 -2.37 10.41
C PHE A 402 -5.98 -3.87 10.34
N PHE A 403 -6.91 -4.65 9.78
CA PHE A 403 -6.73 -6.09 9.59
C PHE A 403 -5.56 -6.40 8.65
N ILE A 404 -5.39 -5.64 7.56
CA ILE A 404 -4.25 -5.80 6.64
C ILE A 404 -2.95 -5.50 7.38
N ILE A 405 -2.85 -4.35 8.05
CA ILE A 405 -1.61 -3.93 8.72
C ILE A 405 -1.24 -4.89 9.86
N TYR A 406 -2.22 -5.35 10.65
CA TYR A 406 -1.93 -6.18 11.80
C TYR A 406 -1.64 -7.64 11.44
N PHE A 407 -2.46 -8.25 10.58
CA PHE A 407 -2.36 -9.70 10.31
C PHE A 407 -1.62 -10.05 9.03
N ILE A 408 -1.65 -9.20 8.01
CA ILE A 408 -1.16 -9.55 6.68
C ILE A 408 0.19 -8.89 6.41
N PHE A 409 0.33 -7.60 6.72
CA PHE A 409 1.51 -6.80 6.41
C PHE A 409 2.76 -7.51 6.91
N GLN A 410 2.81 -7.90 8.19
CA GLN A 410 3.91 -8.64 8.83
C GLN A 410 4.44 -9.86 8.06
N HIS A 411 3.63 -10.45 7.17
CA HIS A 411 4.01 -11.62 6.39
C HIS A 411 4.18 -11.34 4.89
N ILE A 412 3.72 -10.19 4.36
CA ILE A 412 3.86 -9.85 2.93
C ILE A 412 5.32 -9.61 2.54
N GLY A 413 6.09 -9.02 3.45
CA GLY A 413 7.49 -8.70 3.23
C GLY A 413 8.43 -9.73 3.84
N ASP A 414 9.62 -9.79 3.28
CA ASP A 414 10.81 -10.35 3.91
C ASP A 414 11.93 -9.33 3.75
N GLY A 415 12.84 -9.29 4.72
CA GLY A 415 13.94 -8.35 4.66
C GLY A 415 14.63 -8.09 5.98
N PRO A 416 15.85 -7.53 5.92
CA PRO A 416 16.70 -7.36 7.08
C PRO A 416 16.14 -6.32 8.06
N MET A 417 15.22 -5.45 7.65
CA MET A 417 14.53 -4.49 8.52
C MET A 417 13.12 -4.94 8.90
N TRP A 418 12.62 -6.02 8.31
CA TRP A 418 11.23 -6.43 8.44
C TRP A 418 10.88 -6.86 9.87
N SER A 419 11.78 -7.57 10.58
CA SER A 419 11.54 -8.02 11.95
C SER A 419 11.38 -6.91 12.98
N GLN A 420 11.88 -5.69 12.72
CA GLN A 420 11.66 -4.55 13.62
C GLN A 420 10.21 -4.07 13.62
N GLN A 421 9.47 -4.34 12.54
CA GLN A 421 8.08 -3.93 12.41
C GLN A 421 7.13 -4.90 13.12
N ASN A 422 7.62 -6.06 13.57
CA ASN A 422 6.84 -7.09 14.29
C ASN A 422 6.60 -6.74 15.78
N GLY A 423 7.15 -5.62 16.28
CA GLY A 423 7.13 -5.20 17.69
C GLY A 423 6.18 -4.06 18.00
#